data_AF-T0LT19-F1
#
_entry.id   AF-T0LT19-F1
#
_cell.length_a   1.000
_cell.length_b   1.000
_cell.length_c   1.000
_cell.angle_alpha   90.00
_cell.angle_beta   90.00
_cell.angle_gamma   90.00
#
_symmetry.space_group_name_H-M   'P 1'
#
loop_
_entity.id
_entity.type
_entity.pdbx_description
1 polymer ?
#
loop_
_entity_poly.entity_id
_entity_poly.type
_entity_poly.pdbx_seq_one_letter_code
_entity_poly.pdbx_strand_id
1 'polypeptide(L)'
;MRLYPGHLQKTLEWTHINTLIQLKAEHEKGHVSYGIDIEKNGVGDMKKIGVFDPLRVKKHALESAVEVSTMILRIDDVIASKKSGAEGGSGQGGAPGGMGGMGGMPPY
;
A
#
# COMPACT_ATOMS: atom_id res chain seq x y z
N MET A 1 42.93 4.64 -21.09
CA MET A 1 41.69 3.92 -21.44
C MET A 1 40.62 4.96 -21.78
N ARG A 2 40.48 5.29 -23.06
CA ARG A 2 39.62 6.40 -23.54
C ARG A 2 38.20 5.86 -23.71
N LEU A 3 37.36 6.03 -22.70
CA LEU A 3 35.94 5.65 -22.80
C LEU A 3 35.28 6.59 -23.81
N TYR A 4 34.87 6.01 -24.95
CA TYR A 4 34.18 6.73 -26.01
C TYR A 4 32.85 7.31 -25.47
N PRO A 5 32.59 8.62 -25.63
CA PRO A 5 31.36 9.26 -25.14
C PRO A 5 30.07 8.66 -25.74
N GLY A 6 30.15 7.95 -26.87
CA GLY A 6 28.99 7.31 -27.50
C GLY A 6 28.41 6.09 -26.76
N HIS A 7 29.21 5.37 -25.97
CA HIS A 7 28.70 4.19 -25.24
C HIS A 7 27.92 4.56 -23.99
N LEU A 8 28.24 5.69 -23.36
CA LEU A 8 27.46 6.26 -22.27
C LEU A 8 26.17 6.92 -22.79
N GLN A 9 26.22 7.55 -23.96
CA GLN A 9 25.01 8.15 -24.55
C GLN A 9 23.95 7.10 -24.87
N LYS A 10 24.32 5.96 -25.47
CA LYS A 10 23.36 4.90 -25.83
C LYS A 10 22.73 4.16 -24.64
N THR A 11 23.42 4.07 -23.51
CA THR A 11 22.85 3.50 -22.27
C THR A 11 22.00 4.51 -21.51
N LEU A 12 22.24 5.81 -21.69
CA LEU A 12 21.44 6.91 -21.13
C LEU A 12 20.20 7.25 -21.96
N GLU A 13 20.11 6.78 -23.21
CA GLU A 13 18.94 6.97 -24.08
C GLU A 13 17.66 6.36 -23.47
N TRP A 14 17.78 5.24 -22.75
CA TRP A 14 16.65 4.52 -22.14
C TRP A 14 16.55 4.74 -20.62
N THR A 15 16.74 5.96 -20.17
CA THR A 15 16.43 6.31 -18.78
C THR A 15 14.92 6.38 -18.58
N HIS A 16 14.45 6.03 -17.38
CA HIS A 16 13.05 6.14 -16.97
C HIS A 16 12.45 7.54 -17.21
N ILE A 17 13.30 8.57 -17.26
CA ILE A 17 12.89 9.94 -17.58
C ILE A 17 12.45 10.05 -19.05
N ASN A 18 13.22 9.50 -19.98
CA ASN A 18 12.89 9.56 -21.42
C ASN A 18 11.62 8.75 -21.73
N THR A 19 11.41 7.61 -21.08
CA THR A 19 10.19 6.80 -21.28
C THR A 19 8.95 7.54 -20.76
N LEU A 20 9.06 8.25 -19.63
CA LEU A 20 7.98 9.09 -19.11
C LEU A 20 7.67 10.28 -20.03
N ILE A 21 8.69 10.93 -20.59
CA ILE A 21 8.52 12.04 -21.54
C ILE A 21 7.79 11.54 -22.80
N GLN A 22 8.22 10.41 -23.36
CA GLN A 22 7.57 9.81 -24.53
C GLN A 22 6.13 9.41 -24.22
N LEU A 23 5.89 8.79 -23.06
CA LEU A 23 4.54 8.36 -22.65
C LEU A 23 3.61 9.57 -22.53
N LYS A 24 4.09 10.64 -21.89
CA LYS A 24 3.33 11.88 -21.76
C LYS A 24 3.05 12.53 -23.12
N ALA A 25 4.04 12.58 -24.01
CA ALA A 25 3.88 13.14 -25.35
C ALA A 25 2.81 12.40 -26.16
N GLU A 26 2.76 11.06 -26.07
CA GLU A 26 1.73 10.26 -26.74
C GLU A 26 0.34 10.46 -26.11
N HIS A 27 0.27 10.60 -24.78
CA HIS A 27 -0.99 10.90 -24.09
C HIS A 27 -1.50 12.32 -24.40
N GLU A 28 -0.62 13.30 -24.55
CA GLU A 28 -0.96 14.67 -24.97
C GLU A 28 -1.53 14.71 -26.41
N LYS A 29 -1.11 13.79 -27.28
CA LYS A 29 -1.69 13.60 -28.62
C LYS A 29 -3.07 12.93 -28.62
N GLY A 30 -3.59 12.54 -27.45
CA GLY A 30 -4.88 11.89 -27.28
C GLY A 30 -4.84 10.35 -27.28
N HIS A 31 -3.65 9.74 -27.28
CA HIS A 31 -3.53 8.29 -27.24
C HIS A 31 -3.67 7.74 -25.81
N VAL A 32 -4.91 7.47 -25.39
CA VAL A 32 -5.23 7.01 -24.01
C VAL A 32 -4.79 5.58 -23.68
N SER A 33 -4.52 4.75 -24.68
CA SER A 33 -4.15 3.34 -24.50
C SER A 33 -2.65 3.07 -24.52
N TYR A 34 -1.83 4.13 -24.64
CA TYR A 34 -0.39 3.96 -24.67
C TYR A 34 0.14 3.67 -23.26
N GLY A 35 1.08 2.74 -23.18
CA GLY A 35 1.72 2.31 -21.94
C GLY A 35 3.19 1.93 -22.19
N ILE A 36 3.84 1.44 -21.15
CA ILE A 36 5.24 1.00 -21.22
C ILE A 36 5.27 -0.41 -21.80
N ASP A 37 5.91 -0.55 -22.96
CA ASP A 37 6.19 -1.84 -23.61
C ASP A 37 7.60 -2.29 -23.20
N ILE A 38 7.65 -3.32 -22.35
CA ILE A 38 8.91 -3.87 -21.81
C ILE A 38 9.66 -4.65 -22.89
N GLU A 39 8.96 -5.32 -23.81
CA GLU A 39 9.59 -6.12 -24.86
C GLU A 39 10.34 -5.23 -25.86
N LYS A 40 9.77 -4.07 -26.17
CA LYS A 40 10.39 -3.07 -27.05
C LYS A 40 11.20 -2.01 -26.30
N ASN A 41 11.29 -2.11 -24.97
CA ASN A 41 11.92 -1.12 -24.09
C ASN A 41 11.47 0.32 -24.40
N GLY A 42 10.17 0.56 -24.55
CA GLY A 42 9.67 1.87 -24.97
C GLY A 42 8.19 2.10 -24.66
N VAL A 43 7.55 2.98 -25.41
CA VAL A 43 6.11 3.25 -25.28
C VAL A 43 5.37 2.64 -26.48
N GLY A 44 4.28 1.92 -26.20
CA GLY A 44 3.48 1.25 -27.21
C GLY A 44 1.99 1.28 -26.89
N ASP A 45 1.16 0.97 -27.88
CA ASP A 45 -0.29 0.88 -27.71
C ASP A 45 -0.68 -0.45 -27.05
N MET A 46 -1.07 -0.40 -25.78
CA MET A 46 -1.40 -1.59 -25.00
C MET A 46 -2.61 -2.35 -25.56
N LYS A 47 -3.54 -1.65 -26.22
CA LYS A 47 -4.70 -2.29 -26.87
C LYS A 47 -4.28 -3.19 -28.02
N LYS A 48 -3.27 -2.78 -28.81
CA LYS A 48 -2.76 -3.56 -29.94
C LYS A 48 -1.90 -4.73 -29.49
N ILE A 49 -1.16 -4.56 -28.40
CA ILE A 49 -0.32 -5.60 -27.80
C ILE A 49 -1.19 -6.64 -27.05
N GLY A 50 -2.44 -6.29 -26.73
CA GLY A 50 -3.37 -7.20 -26.06
C GLY A 50 -3.22 -7.21 -24.53
N VAL A 51 -2.56 -6.19 -23.97
CA VAL A 51 -2.37 -6.04 -22.53
C VAL A 51 -3.58 -5.31 -21.97
N PHE A 52 -4.43 -6.05 -21.26
CA PHE A 52 -5.65 -5.53 -20.64
C PHE A 52 -5.70 -5.88 -19.17
N ASP A 53 -6.09 -4.90 -18.36
CA ASP A 53 -6.43 -5.11 -16.96
C ASP A 53 -7.95 -5.16 -16.78
N PRO A 54 -8.46 -6.03 -15.90
CA PRO A 54 -9.88 -6.02 -15.55
C PRO A 54 -10.26 -4.68 -14.90
N LEU A 55 -11.37 -4.10 -15.37
CA LEU A 55 -11.91 -2.83 -14.83
C LEU A 55 -12.10 -2.88 -13.30
N ARG A 56 -12.53 -4.05 -12.78
CA ARG A 56 -12.75 -4.28 -11.34
C ARG A 56 -11.49 -4.03 -10.53
N VAL A 57 -10.31 -4.42 -11.03
CA VAL A 57 -9.04 -4.26 -10.32
C VAL A 57 -8.64 -2.79 -10.25
N LYS A 58 -8.70 -2.05 -11.37
CA LYS A 58 -8.38 -0.61 -11.38
C LYS A 58 -9.35 0.21 -10.54
N LYS A 59 -10.65 -0.11 -10.61
CA LYS A 59 -11.68 0.55 -9.81
C LYS A 59 -11.45 0.33 -8.32
N HIS A 60 -11.27 -0.92 -7.90
CA HIS A 60 -11.05 -1.25 -6.49
C HIS A 60 -9.75 -0.63 -5.94
N ALA A 61 -8.68 -0.60 -6.73
CA ALA A 61 -7.44 0.04 -6.34
C ALA A 61 -7.61 1.55 -6.07
N LEU A 62 -8.35 2.26 -6.94
CA LEU A 62 -8.62 3.69 -6.75
C LEU A 62 -9.56 3.94 -5.56
N GLU A 63 -10.64 3.17 -5.43
CA GLU A 63 -11.58 3.29 -4.32
C GLU A 63 -10.87 3.08 -2.97
N SER A 64 -10.05 2.02 -2.86
CA SER A 64 -9.28 1.74 -1.65
C SER A 64 -8.24 2.84 -1.36
N ALA A 65 -7.54 3.34 -2.36
CA ALA A 65 -6.57 4.42 -2.19
C ALA A 65 -7.23 5.72 -1.69
N VAL A 66 -8.42 6.06 -2.21
CA VAL A 66 -9.19 7.24 -1.78
C VAL A 66 -9.69 7.07 -0.35
N GLU A 67 -10.21 5.89 0.00
CA GLU A 67 -10.69 5.59 1.36
C GLU A 67 -9.57 5.72 2.39
N VAL A 68 -8.41 5.13 2.13
CA VAL A 68 -7.22 5.22 3.00
C VAL A 68 -6.72 6.66 3.10
N SER A 69 -6.61 7.36 1.97
CA SER A 69 -6.17 8.76 1.97
C SER A 69 -7.13 9.64 2.78
N THR A 70 -8.44 9.40 2.66
CA THR A 70 -9.47 10.10 3.45
C THR A 70 -9.38 9.77 4.94
N MET A 71 -9.09 8.52 5.30
CA MET A 71 -8.85 8.15 6.71
C MET A 71 -7.64 8.90 7.28
N ILE A 72 -6.51 8.91 6.56
CA ILE A 72 -5.28 9.58 7.00
C ILE A 72 -5.51 11.09 7.16
N LEU A 73 -6.14 11.74 6.19
CA LEU A 73 -6.40 13.19 6.24
C LEU A 73 -7.40 13.61 7.34
N ARG A 74 -8.20 12.67 7.87
CA ARG A 74 -9.17 12.93 8.97
C ARG A 74 -8.60 12.69 10.35
N ILE A 75 -7.44 12.05 10.47
CA ILE A 75 -6.80 11.79 11.76
C ILE A 75 -6.01 13.03 12.14
N ASP A 76 -6.51 13.79 13.11
CA ASP A 76 -5.83 14.97 13.63
C ASP A 76 -4.73 14.58 14.65
N ASP A 77 -4.97 13.53 15.46
CA ASP A 77 -4.03 13.06 16.48
C ASP A 77 -4.03 11.53 16.61
N VAL A 78 -2.83 10.95 16.73
CA VAL A 78 -2.62 9.53 17.05
C VAL A 78 -2.19 9.40 18.51
N ILE A 79 -3.12 9.01 19.40
CA ILE A 79 -2.77 8.71 20.80
C ILE A 79 -2.27 7.27 20.88
N ALA A 80 -0.96 7.09 20.79
CA ALA A 80 -0.32 5.80 21.04
C ALA A 80 -0.31 5.51 22.55
N SER A 81 -1.24 4.67 23.02
CA SER A 81 -1.16 4.11 24.36
C SER A 81 0.04 3.18 24.43
N LYS A 82 1.14 3.61 25.06
CA LYS A 82 2.17 2.67 25.51
C LYS A 82 1.48 1.67 26.43
N LYS A 83 1.65 0.37 26.17
CA LYS A 83 1.29 -0.67 27.14
C LYS A 83 2.07 -0.31 28.40
N SER A 84 1.42 0.28 29.40
CA SER A 84 2.04 0.49 30.70
C SER A 84 2.39 -0.90 31.20
N GLY A 85 3.69 -1.19 31.23
CA GLY A 85 4.18 -2.36 31.93
C GLY A 85 3.68 -2.27 33.36
N ALA A 86 2.72 -3.09 33.73
CA ALA A 86 2.42 -3.37 35.12
C ALA A 86 3.21 -4.63 35.48
N GLU A 87 4.51 -4.48 35.64
CA GLU A 87 5.26 -5.29 36.59
C GLU A 87 5.56 -4.39 37.80
N GLY A 88 5.02 -4.76 38.96
CA GLY A 88 5.51 -4.32 40.27
C GLY A 88 4.48 -3.71 41.23
N GLY A 89 4.00 -4.53 42.17
CA GLY A 89 4.09 -4.16 43.60
C GLY A 89 2.83 -3.73 44.38
N SER A 90 2.47 -4.58 45.33
CA SER A 90 1.92 -4.29 46.68
C SER A 90 0.49 -3.77 46.87
N GLY A 91 -0.31 -4.58 47.60
CA GLY A 91 -0.95 -4.10 48.84
C GLY A 91 -2.49 -4.07 48.89
N GLN A 92 -3.02 -4.70 49.95
CA GLN A 92 -4.40 -4.63 50.48
C GLN A 92 -5.52 -5.18 49.58
N GLY A 93 -6.39 -6.09 50.02
CA GLY A 93 -6.92 -6.27 51.37
C GLY A 93 -8.43 -6.04 51.32
N GLY A 94 -9.20 -7.14 51.38
CA GLY A 94 -10.60 -7.14 51.82
C GLY A 94 -11.67 -6.77 50.78
N ALA A 95 -12.54 -7.73 50.46
CA ALA A 95 -13.95 -7.44 50.20
C ALA A 95 -14.84 -8.54 50.82
N PRO A 96 -16.02 -8.19 51.32
CA PRO A 96 -16.68 -8.88 52.44
C PRO A 96 -17.80 -9.83 51.99
N GLY A 97 -18.09 -10.81 52.85
CA GLY A 97 -19.46 -11.29 53.09
C GLY A 97 -20.17 -12.07 51.97
N GLY A 98 -20.29 -13.38 52.18
CA GLY A 98 -21.19 -14.24 51.42
C GLY A 98 -21.45 -15.56 52.14
N MET A 99 -22.11 -15.49 53.30
CA MET A 99 -22.57 -16.67 54.04
C MET A 99 -23.91 -17.14 53.47
N GLY A 100 -23.91 -18.29 52.83
CA GLY A 100 -25.07 -19.07 52.41
C GLY A 100 -24.56 -20.21 51.52
N GLY A 101 -24.68 -21.49 51.84
CA GLY A 101 -25.65 -22.17 52.67
C GLY A 101 -26.12 -23.37 51.85
N MET A 102 -25.86 -24.57 52.36
CA MET A 102 -26.49 -25.85 52.00
C MET A 102 -26.21 -26.47 50.62
N GLY A 103 -25.80 -27.74 50.69
CA GLY A 103 -26.45 -28.78 49.91
C GLY A 103 -25.62 -29.31 48.76
N GLY A 104 -24.94 -30.43 49.00
CA GLY A 104 -24.29 -31.20 47.94
C GLY A 104 -25.28 -31.77 46.92
N MET A 105 -24.80 -31.99 45.71
CA MET A 105 -25.43 -32.92 44.77
C MET A 105 -24.32 -33.73 44.06
N PRO A 106 -24.45 -35.08 44.01
CA PRO A 106 -23.40 -36.00 43.58
C PRO A 106 -23.21 -36.06 42.05
N PRO A 107 -22.10 -36.66 41.57
CA PRO A 107 -21.69 -36.62 40.17
C PRO A 107 -22.49 -37.57 39.28
N TYR A 108 -22.75 -37.13 38.05
CA TYR A 108 -22.86 -37.97 36.86
C TYR A 108 -21.87 -37.43 35.83
#